data_AF-A0A8T3PZA9-F1
#
_entry.id   AF-A0A8T3PZA9-F1
#
_cell.length_a   1.000
_cell.length_b   1.000
_cell.length_c   1.000
_cell.angle_alpha   90.00
_cell.angle_beta   90.00
_cell.angle_gamma   90.00
#
_symmetry.space_group_name_H-M   'P 1'
#
loop_
_entity.id
_entity.type
_entity.pdbx_description
1 polymer ?
#
loop_
_entity_poly.entity_id
_entity_poly.type
_entity_poly.pdbx_seq_one_letter_code
_entity_poly.pdbx_strand_id
1 'polypeptide(L)'
;MLDFSCGDLAVSTAAGSAWSVEARHGGDNEPQITADGDSLRVSVEGGGFIPFTEDSRQEWEVVLPRETTLDLTVDANAASSELELDGADLSSLVIDANAGDVNVGLAGARIADLGIDANAGSLSIVADASTSLVGTVEMNAGSLDLCAPDGAVVAITIEEANVTFGHNLDDLGLTRQGDTWSTGEGDADISLAIDGNAASFSLNPEGGCE
;
A
#
# COMPACT_ATOMS: atom_id res chain seq x y z
N MET A 1 -13.27 -3.68 1.75
CA MET A 1 -13.07 -3.49 0.30
C MET A 1 -13.43 -2.06 -0.08
N LEU A 2 -12.50 -1.33 -0.66
CA LEU A 2 -12.69 0.01 -1.20
C LEU A 2 -12.45 -0.09 -2.71
N ASP A 3 -13.49 0.10 -3.52
CA ASP A 3 -13.38 0.13 -5.00
C ASP A 3 -13.46 1.59 -5.45
N PHE A 4 -12.29 2.18 -5.66
CA PHE A 4 -12.09 3.60 -5.88
C PHE A 4 -11.51 3.88 -7.27
N SER A 5 -12.03 4.91 -7.92
CA SER A 5 -11.59 5.30 -9.26
C SER A 5 -11.58 6.81 -9.41
N CYS A 6 -10.54 7.34 -10.06
CA CYS A 6 -10.45 8.73 -10.52
C CYS A 6 -10.58 9.75 -9.37
N GLY A 7 -9.55 9.93 -8.54
CA GLY A 7 -9.62 10.92 -7.47
C GLY A 7 -8.60 10.73 -6.36
N ASP A 8 -8.94 11.24 -5.18
CA ASP A 8 -8.15 11.11 -3.97
C ASP A 8 -8.84 10.17 -2.95
N LEU A 9 -8.10 9.17 -2.47
CA LEU A 9 -8.54 8.26 -1.40
C LEU A 9 -7.65 8.47 -0.18
N ALA A 10 -8.24 8.83 0.95
CA ALA A 10 -7.59 8.88 2.24
C ALA A 10 -8.16 7.78 3.14
N VAL A 11 -7.30 6.88 3.61
CA VAL A 11 -7.64 5.87 4.61
C VAL A 11 -6.81 6.17 5.85
N SER A 12 -7.46 6.19 7.01
CA SER A 12 -6.78 6.38 8.29
C SER A 12 -7.33 5.42 9.33
N THR A 13 -6.72 5.37 10.50
CA THR A 13 -7.13 4.48 11.59
C THR A 13 -7.42 5.26 12.88
N ALA A 14 -8.43 4.81 13.63
CA ALA A 14 -8.81 5.40 14.91
C ALA A 14 -9.03 4.35 15.99
N ALA A 15 -8.89 4.77 17.25
CA ALA A 15 -9.19 3.93 18.41
C ALA A 15 -10.68 3.54 18.46
N GLY A 16 -10.97 2.35 18.98
CA GLY A 16 -12.31 1.79 19.05
C GLY A 16 -12.61 0.80 17.91
N SER A 17 -13.89 0.49 17.76
CA SER A 17 -14.41 -0.54 16.84
C SER A 17 -15.33 0.03 15.74
N ALA A 18 -15.39 1.36 15.60
CA ALA A 18 -16.30 2.01 14.66
C ALA A 18 -15.59 2.37 13.36
N TRP A 19 -16.32 2.27 12.26
CA TRP A 19 -15.92 2.75 10.95
C TRP A 19 -16.51 4.14 10.72
N SER A 20 -15.84 4.98 9.94
CA SER A 20 -16.46 6.14 9.32
C SER A 20 -16.10 6.25 7.85
N VAL A 21 -17.05 6.71 7.05
CA VAL A 21 -16.86 6.97 5.63
C VAL A 21 -17.45 8.33 5.33
N GLU A 22 -16.64 9.25 4.83
CA GLU A 22 -17.08 10.45 4.13
C GLU A 22 -16.72 10.30 2.67
N ALA A 23 -17.72 10.29 1.79
CA ALA A 23 -17.49 10.08 0.37
C ALA A 23 -18.08 11.24 -0.43
N ARG A 24 -17.20 12.06 -1.00
CA ARG A 24 -17.56 13.11 -1.96
C ARG A 24 -17.40 12.54 -3.36
N HIS A 25 -18.38 12.80 -4.20
CA HIS A 25 -18.43 12.27 -5.56
C HIS A 25 -18.81 13.35 -6.56
N GLY A 26 -18.24 13.24 -7.76
CA GLY A 26 -18.64 14.01 -8.93
C GLY A 26 -19.75 13.31 -9.72
N GLY A 27 -20.63 14.09 -10.34
CA GLY A 27 -21.70 13.59 -11.20
C GLY A 27 -22.61 12.57 -10.52
N ASP A 28 -23.02 11.55 -11.27
CA ASP A 28 -23.93 10.49 -10.81
C ASP A 28 -23.19 9.30 -10.15
N ASN A 29 -21.92 9.48 -9.74
CA ASN A 29 -21.07 8.42 -9.18
C ASN A 29 -21.23 8.27 -7.66
N GLU A 30 -22.47 8.32 -7.15
CA GLU A 30 -22.71 8.16 -5.71
C GLU A 30 -22.26 6.78 -5.22
N PRO A 31 -21.36 6.69 -4.22
CA PRO A 31 -20.85 5.42 -3.74
C PRO A 31 -21.89 4.66 -2.92
N GLN A 32 -21.98 3.36 -3.17
CA GLN A 32 -22.69 2.43 -2.32
C GLN A 32 -21.81 2.03 -1.14
N ILE A 33 -22.32 2.23 0.07
CA ILE A 33 -21.65 1.86 1.32
C ILE A 33 -22.44 0.72 1.95
N THR A 34 -21.80 -0.43 2.08
CA THR A 34 -22.32 -1.58 2.83
C THR A 34 -21.40 -1.84 4.02
N ALA A 35 -21.96 -1.82 5.23
CA ALA A 35 -21.22 -2.09 6.45
C ALA A 35 -21.99 -3.08 7.32
N ASP A 36 -21.27 -4.04 7.90
CA ASP A 36 -21.73 -4.94 8.94
C ASP A 36 -20.71 -4.99 10.10
N GLY A 37 -20.82 -5.98 10.98
CA GLY A 37 -20.06 -6.00 12.23
C GLY A 37 -18.56 -6.21 12.04
N ASP A 38 -18.16 -6.83 10.92
CA ASP A 38 -16.80 -7.24 10.61
C ASP A 38 -16.34 -6.83 9.21
N SER A 39 -17.22 -6.25 8.38
CA SER A 39 -16.87 -5.80 7.04
C SER A 39 -17.38 -4.40 6.68
N LEU A 40 -16.57 -3.71 5.88
CA LEU A 40 -16.91 -2.47 5.19
C LEU A 40 -16.63 -2.65 3.69
N ARG A 41 -17.63 -2.37 2.86
CA ARG A 41 -17.50 -2.24 1.41
C ARG A 41 -17.97 -0.85 0.97
N VAL A 42 -17.09 -0.13 0.28
CA VAL A 42 -17.40 1.14 -0.39
C VAL A 42 -17.08 0.95 -1.87
N SER A 43 -18.07 1.15 -2.74
CA SER A 43 -17.93 0.92 -4.18
C SER A 43 -18.86 1.81 -4.98
N VAL A 44 -18.45 2.23 -6.18
CA VAL A 44 -19.36 2.93 -7.11
C VAL A 44 -20.13 1.89 -7.93
N GLU A 45 -21.47 1.95 -7.93
CA GLU A 45 -22.26 1.12 -8.85
C GLU A 45 -22.07 1.60 -10.29
N GLY A 46 -21.80 0.68 -11.22
CA GLY A 46 -21.87 1.01 -12.64
C GLY A 46 -20.99 0.18 -13.56
N GLY A 47 -19.88 -0.41 -13.10
CA GLY A 47 -19.04 -1.38 -13.83
C GLY A 47 -18.66 -1.03 -15.28
N GLY A 48 -18.93 0.20 -15.70
CA GLY A 48 -18.72 0.72 -17.03
C GLY A 48 -17.54 1.67 -16.99
N PHE A 49 -16.96 1.91 -18.16
CA PHE A 49 -15.90 2.90 -18.34
C PHE A 49 -16.31 4.23 -17.68
N ILE A 50 -15.73 4.55 -16.52
CA ILE A 50 -15.81 5.89 -15.94
C ILE A 50 -14.91 6.74 -16.83
N PRO A 51 -15.45 7.68 -17.62
CA PRO A 51 -14.60 8.58 -18.37
C PRO A 51 -13.81 9.41 -17.36
N PHE A 52 -12.48 9.37 -17.41
CA PHE A 52 -11.60 10.14 -16.54
C PHE A 52 -11.72 11.65 -16.85
N THR A 53 -12.79 12.27 -16.39
CA THR A 53 -13.10 13.69 -16.55
C THR A 53 -13.14 14.38 -15.20
N GLU A 54 -13.08 15.72 -15.19
CA GLU A 54 -13.19 16.47 -13.93
C GLU A 54 -14.52 16.17 -13.20
N ASP A 55 -15.60 15.94 -13.95
CA ASP A 55 -16.92 15.63 -13.40
C ASP A 55 -17.03 14.24 -12.76
N SER A 56 -16.08 13.33 -13.04
CA SER A 56 -16.04 11.99 -12.44
C SER A 56 -15.12 11.90 -11.23
N ARG A 57 -14.46 13.01 -10.84
CA ARG A 57 -13.49 13.00 -9.77
C ARG A 57 -14.16 12.74 -8.42
N GLN A 58 -13.55 11.89 -7.60
CA GLN A 58 -14.04 11.51 -6.28
C GLN A 58 -13.03 11.89 -5.18
N GLU A 59 -13.52 12.06 -3.96
CA GLU A 59 -12.69 12.28 -2.77
C GLU A 59 -13.30 11.51 -1.60
N TRP A 60 -12.63 10.45 -1.16
CA TRP A 60 -13.13 9.56 -0.10
C TRP A 60 -12.20 9.60 1.10
N GLU A 61 -12.79 9.75 2.29
CA GLU A 61 -12.12 9.64 3.58
C GLU A 61 -12.71 8.45 4.35
N VAL A 62 -11.90 7.45 4.64
CA VAL A 62 -12.30 6.23 5.35
C VAL A 62 -11.49 6.10 6.62
N VAL A 63 -12.16 5.85 7.75
CA VAL A 63 -11.52 5.58 9.04
C VAL A 63 -11.79 4.15 9.46
N LEU A 64 -10.72 3.39 9.66
CA LEU A 64 -10.73 2.00 10.11
C LEU A 64 -10.56 1.92 11.64
N PRO A 65 -11.18 0.94 12.31
CA PRO A 65 -10.97 0.69 13.73
C PRO A 65 -9.62 -0.01 14.00
N ARG A 66 -9.02 0.27 15.16
CA ARG A 66 -7.77 -0.40 15.63
C ARG A 66 -7.97 -1.55 16.62
N GLU A 67 -9.17 -1.71 17.19
CA GLU A 67 -9.43 -2.76 18.19
C GLU A 67 -9.84 -4.11 17.56
N THR A 68 -9.81 -4.21 16.24
CA THR A 68 -10.25 -5.40 15.49
C THR A 68 -9.19 -5.74 14.46
N THR A 69 -8.87 -7.02 14.31
CA THR A 69 -8.03 -7.50 13.21
C THR A 69 -8.84 -7.46 11.92
N LEU A 70 -8.32 -6.81 10.87
CA LEU A 70 -9.07 -6.55 9.64
C LEU A 70 -8.44 -7.21 8.40
N ASP A 71 -9.29 -7.50 7.42
CA ASP A 71 -8.88 -7.69 6.04
C ASP A 71 -9.24 -6.44 5.24
N LEU A 72 -8.24 -5.79 4.64
CA LEU A 72 -8.42 -4.58 3.83
C LEU A 72 -8.03 -4.85 2.37
N THR A 73 -8.96 -4.62 1.46
CA THR A 73 -8.71 -4.59 0.01
C THR A 73 -9.00 -3.20 -0.50
N VAL A 74 -8.08 -2.63 -1.28
CA VAL A 74 -8.19 -1.32 -1.91
C VAL A 74 -7.91 -1.47 -3.40
N ASP A 75 -8.94 -1.31 -4.22
CA ASP A 75 -8.82 -1.25 -5.68
C ASP A 75 -8.80 0.24 -6.06
N ALA A 76 -7.64 0.77 -6.45
CA ALA A 76 -7.43 2.17 -6.76
C ALA A 76 -7.06 2.35 -8.24
N ASN A 77 -8.00 2.80 -9.05
CA ASN A 77 -7.80 3.00 -10.48
C ASN A 77 -7.68 4.48 -10.84
N ALA A 78 -6.53 4.91 -11.40
CA ALA A 78 -6.27 6.31 -11.76
C ALA A 78 -6.47 7.26 -10.57
N ALA A 79 -5.83 6.97 -9.45
CA ALA A 79 -6.09 7.61 -8.16
C ALA A 79 -4.80 7.97 -7.41
N SER A 80 -4.88 9.00 -6.56
CA SER A 80 -3.90 9.25 -5.50
C SER A 80 -4.45 8.64 -4.21
N SER A 81 -3.72 7.74 -3.58
CA SER A 81 -4.17 7.04 -2.37
C SER A 81 -3.20 7.26 -1.23
N GLU A 82 -3.71 7.74 -0.10
CA GLU A 82 -2.98 7.95 1.14
C GLU A 82 -3.55 7.02 2.22
N LEU A 83 -2.76 6.05 2.67
CA LEU A 83 -3.17 5.01 3.61
C LEU A 83 -2.36 5.14 4.91
N GLU A 84 -2.90 5.88 5.86
CA GLU A 84 -2.33 6.11 7.21
C GLU A 84 -2.82 5.02 8.18
N LEU A 85 -2.19 3.85 8.10
CA LEU A 85 -2.60 2.62 8.79
C LEU A 85 -1.91 2.43 10.16
N ASP A 86 -1.49 3.53 10.78
CA ASP A 86 -0.79 3.53 12.06
C ASP A 86 -1.49 2.69 13.13
N GLY A 87 -0.80 1.72 13.70
CA GLY A 87 -1.31 0.85 14.76
C GLY A 87 -2.45 -0.07 14.32
N ALA A 88 -2.68 -0.26 13.01
CA ALA A 88 -3.60 -1.26 12.50
C ALA A 88 -3.09 -2.68 12.80
N ASP A 89 -4.03 -3.60 13.00
CA ASP A 89 -3.79 -5.03 13.03
C ASP A 89 -4.51 -5.65 11.83
N LEU A 90 -3.77 -6.05 10.80
CA LEU A 90 -4.31 -6.54 9.54
C LEU A 90 -3.89 -8.00 9.34
N SER A 91 -4.86 -8.88 9.15
CA SER A 91 -4.60 -10.24 8.66
C SER A 91 -4.22 -10.22 7.18
N SER A 92 -4.79 -9.29 6.41
CA SER A 92 -4.44 -9.09 5.01
C SER A 92 -4.62 -7.61 4.61
N LEU A 93 -3.65 -7.10 3.83
CA LEU A 93 -3.75 -5.84 3.10
C LEU A 93 -3.50 -6.13 1.62
N VAL A 94 -4.50 -5.90 0.78
CA VAL A 94 -4.39 -6.02 -0.68
C VAL A 94 -4.62 -4.65 -1.31
N ILE A 95 -3.69 -4.22 -2.16
CA ILE A 95 -3.79 -2.96 -2.90
C ILE A 95 -3.61 -3.24 -4.40
N ASP A 96 -4.66 -3.04 -5.17
CA ASP A 96 -4.65 -3.14 -6.63
C ASP A 96 -4.64 -1.72 -7.22
N ALA A 97 -3.48 -1.28 -7.72
CA ALA A 97 -3.26 0.07 -8.23
C ALA A 97 -2.91 0.06 -9.73
N ASN A 98 -3.87 0.41 -10.59
CA ASN A 98 -3.61 0.38 -12.04
C ASN A 98 -2.78 1.58 -12.52
N ALA A 99 -3.13 2.78 -12.03
CA ALA A 99 -2.45 4.01 -12.38
C ALA A 99 -2.54 5.00 -11.23
N GLY A 100 -1.41 5.58 -10.81
CA GLY A 100 -1.39 6.67 -9.81
C GLY A 100 -0.37 6.46 -8.71
N ASP A 101 -0.54 7.19 -7.62
CA ASP A 101 0.41 7.22 -6.50
C ASP A 101 -0.26 6.61 -5.26
N VAL A 102 0.47 5.76 -4.55
CA VAL A 102 0.03 5.11 -3.31
C VAL A 102 1.07 5.38 -2.23
N ASN A 103 0.65 6.04 -1.16
CA ASN A 103 1.46 6.27 0.03
C ASN A 103 0.87 5.48 1.18
N VAL A 104 1.73 4.78 1.93
CA VAL A 104 1.30 3.91 3.04
C VAL A 104 2.14 4.20 4.28
N GLY A 105 1.52 4.82 5.28
CA GLY A 105 2.06 4.99 6.62
C GLY A 105 1.72 3.80 7.51
N LEU A 106 2.73 3.17 8.12
CA LEU A 106 2.59 1.90 8.85
C LEU A 106 3.09 1.96 10.30
N ALA A 107 3.14 3.13 10.94
CA ALA A 107 3.76 3.25 12.25
C ALA A 107 3.07 2.34 13.29
N GLY A 108 3.79 1.37 13.84
CA GLY A 108 3.25 0.36 14.77
C GLY A 108 2.19 -0.58 14.19
N ALA A 109 2.00 -0.60 12.87
CA ALA A 109 1.09 -1.52 12.21
C ALA A 109 1.63 -2.95 12.21
N ARG A 110 0.72 -3.94 12.24
CA ARG A 110 1.03 -5.36 12.06
C ARG A 110 0.25 -5.88 10.87
N ILE A 111 0.95 -6.40 9.88
CA ILE A 111 0.36 -6.90 8.65
C ILE A 111 0.90 -8.31 8.42
N ALA A 112 0.03 -9.30 8.55
CA ALA A 112 0.42 -10.70 8.40
C ALA A 112 0.65 -11.10 6.93
N ASP A 113 -0.05 -10.45 6.02
CA ASP A 113 -0.01 -10.71 4.58
C ASP A 113 -0.29 -9.40 3.82
N LEU A 114 0.71 -8.89 3.09
CA LEU A 114 0.58 -7.76 2.18
C LEU A 114 0.69 -8.25 0.74
N GLY A 115 -0.26 -7.88 -0.10
CA GLY A 115 -0.18 -8.00 -1.55
C GLY A 115 -0.38 -6.63 -2.18
N ILE A 116 0.55 -6.20 -3.03
CA ILE A 116 0.38 -4.99 -3.83
C ILE A 116 0.63 -5.30 -5.29
N ASP A 117 -0.35 -4.97 -6.14
CA ASP A 117 -0.30 -5.14 -7.58
C ASP A 117 -0.39 -3.76 -8.24
N ALA A 118 0.75 -3.22 -8.66
CA ALA A 118 0.88 -1.88 -9.24
C ALA A 118 1.26 -1.93 -10.73
N ASN A 119 0.39 -1.47 -11.61
CA ASN A 119 0.69 -1.49 -13.05
C ASN A 119 1.54 -0.29 -13.51
N ALA A 120 1.19 0.93 -13.08
CA ALA A 120 1.95 2.14 -13.42
C ALA A 120 1.85 3.20 -12.32
N GLY A 121 2.96 3.67 -11.75
CA GLY A 121 2.86 4.69 -10.71
C GLY A 121 4.04 4.81 -9.75
N SER A 122 3.76 5.38 -8.59
CA SER A 122 4.68 5.45 -7.47
C SER A 122 4.06 4.81 -6.24
N LEU A 123 4.84 4.02 -5.50
CA LEU A 123 4.44 3.43 -4.24
C LEU A 123 5.47 3.81 -3.17
N SER A 124 5.00 4.40 -2.07
CA SER A 124 5.80 4.84 -0.94
C SER A 124 5.31 4.14 0.31
N ILE A 125 6.19 3.42 1.02
CA ILE A 125 5.87 2.73 2.27
C ILE A 125 6.76 3.27 3.37
N VAL A 126 6.16 3.80 4.43
CA VAL A 126 6.89 4.34 5.60
C VAL A 126 6.57 3.49 6.82
N ALA A 127 7.61 2.85 7.36
CA ALA A 127 7.54 2.01 8.54
C ALA A 127 8.29 2.63 9.72
N ASP A 128 7.93 2.23 10.94
CA ASP A 128 8.63 2.57 12.17
C ASP A 128 9.16 1.31 12.87
N ALA A 129 9.85 1.49 14.01
CA ALA A 129 10.54 0.39 14.69
C ALA A 129 9.59 -0.62 15.34
N SER A 130 8.29 -0.36 15.30
CA SER A 130 7.23 -1.24 15.79
C SER A 130 6.38 -1.85 14.69
N THR A 131 6.62 -1.48 13.42
CA THR A 131 5.99 -2.09 12.26
C THR A 131 6.44 -3.54 12.10
N SER A 132 5.48 -4.44 11.85
CA SER A 132 5.77 -5.81 11.40
C SER A 132 4.97 -6.13 10.14
N LEU A 133 5.63 -6.62 9.11
CA LEU A 133 5.06 -6.78 7.78
C LEU A 133 5.72 -7.95 7.04
N VAL A 134 4.90 -8.80 6.44
CA VAL A 134 5.32 -9.79 5.43
C VAL A 134 4.47 -9.62 4.19
N GLY A 135 5.07 -9.62 3.00
CA GLY A 135 4.28 -9.57 1.77
C GLY A 135 5.05 -9.58 0.46
N THR A 136 4.28 -9.38 -0.61
CA THR A 136 4.70 -9.34 -2.00
C THR A 136 4.28 -8.03 -2.65
N VAL A 137 5.15 -7.48 -3.50
CA VAL A 137 4.85 -6.32 -4.35
C VAL A 137 5.18 -6.67 -5.79
N GLU A 138 4.17 -6.64 -6.64
CA GLU A 138 4.30 -6.76 -8.09
C GLU A 138 4.18 -5.37 -8.72
N MET A 139 5.21 -4.91 -9.42
CA MET A 139 5.21 -3.60 -10.08
C MET A 139 5.68 -3.67 -11.53
N ASN A 140 4.78 -3.36 -12.47
CA ASN A 140 5.11 -3.40 -13.89
C ASN A 140 5.94 -2.18 -14.32
N ALA A 141 5.51 -0.97 -13.98
CA ALA A 141 6.26 0.25 -14.29
C ALA A 141 6.16 1.31 -13.20
N GLY A 142 7.26 1.91 -12.78
CA GLY A 142 7.22 2.93 -11.73
C GLY A 142 8.38 2.93 -10.75
N SER A 143 8.11 3.43 -9.55
CA SER A 143 9.04 3.44 -8.41
C SER A 143 8.37 2.96 -7.14
N LEU A 144 9.11 2.20 -6.37
CA LEU A 144 8.75 1.71 -5.05
C LEU A 144 9.82 2.18 -4.08
N ASP A 145 9.42 2.96 -3.09
CA ASP A 145 10.29 3.38 -2.02
C ASP A 145 9.81 2.78 -0.69
N LEU A 146 10.75 2.22 0.06
CA LEU A 146 10.51 1.75 1.43
C LEU A 146 11.41 2.52 2.38
N CYS A 147 10.80 3.21 3.33
CA CYS A 147 11.48 3.83 4.46
C CYS A 147 11.32 2.96 5.69
N ALA A 148 12.40 2.28 6.06
CA ALA A 148 12.50 1.48 7.28
C ALA A 148 13.39 2.20 8.31
N PRO A 149 13.04 2.14 9.60
CA PRO A 149 13.78 2.81 10.66
C PRO A 149 15.14 2.13 10.91
N ASP A 150 16.05 2.87 11.53
CA ASP A 150 17.27 2.28 12.08
C ASP A 150 16.91 1.23 13.15
N GLY A 151 17.51 0.04 13.01
CA GLY A 151 17.39 -1.05 13.99
C GLY A 151 16.27 -2.07 13.71
N ALA A 152 15.40 -1.85 12.72
CA ALA A 152 14.53 -2.90 12.20
C ALA A 152 15.32 -3.90 11.35
N VAL A 153 14.99 -5.19 11.47
CA VAL A 153 15.50 -6.22 10.57
C VAL A 153 14.62 -6.24 9.33
N VAL A 154 15.19 -5.81 8.21
CA VAL A 154 14.51 -5.74 6.91
C VAL A 154 15.11 -6.79 6.01
N ALA A 155 14.26 -7.60 5.37
CA ALA A 155 14.65 -8.56 4.35
C ALA A 155 13.89 -8.25 3.05
N ILE A 156 14.64 -8.01 1.98
CA ILE A 156 14.08 -7.75 0.65
C ILE A 156 14.53 -8.87 -0.29
N THR A 157 13.58 -9.57 -0.88
CA THR A 157 13.82 -10.59 -1.90
C THR A 157 13.40 -10.05 -3.26
N ILE A 158 14.28 -10.15 -4.26
CA ILE A 158 13.94 -9.80 -5.64
C ILE A 158 13.68 -11.11 -6.40
N GLU A 159 12.42 -11.42 -6.69
CA GLU A 159 12.02 -12.73 -7.23
C GLU A 159 12.28 -12.83 -8.74
N GLU A 160 11.84 -11.82 -9.49
CA GLU A 160 12.10 -11.70 -10.92
C GLU A 160 12.76 -10.34 -11.20
N ALA A 161 14.06 -10.36 -11.49
CA ALA A 161 14.77 -9.19 -11.99
C ALA A 161 14.80 -9.24 -13.52
N ASN A 162 13.85 -8.58 -14.19
CA ASN A 162 14.05 -8.25 -15.59
C ASN A 162 15.24 -7.27 -15.70
N VAL A 163 15.94 -7.25 -16.84
CA VAL A 163 17.10 -6.36 -17.06
C VAL A 163 16.79 -4.87 -16.93
N THR A 164 15.50 -4.52 -16.88
CA THR A 164 14.98 -3.15 -16.74
C THR A 164 14.65 -2.77 -15.30
N PHE A 165 14.66 -3.71 -14.36
CA PHE A 165 14.40 -3.42 -12.95
C PHE A 165 15.67 -2.86 -12.28
N GLY A 166 15.54 -1.70 -11.64
CA GLY A 166 16.62 -1.06 -10.90
C GLY A 166 16.42 -1.14 -9.39
N HIS A 167 17.50 -1.28 -8.62
CA HIS A 167 17.41 -1.16 -7.16
C HIS A 167 18.70 -0.60 -6.54
N ASN A 168 18.62 -0.03 -5.34
CA ASN A 168 19.78 0.49 -4.61
C ASN A 168 20.41 -0.50 -3.60
N LEU A 169 19.86 -1.71 -3.46
CA LEU A 169 20.22 -2.67 -2.40
C LEU A 169 21.71 -3.03 -2.32
N ASP A 170 22.41 -3.11 -3.46
CA ASP A 170 23.84 -3.47 -3.50
C ASP A 170 24.75 -2.36 -2.95
N ASP A 171 24.27 -1.11 -2.93
CA ASP A 171 25.03 0.05 -2.46
C ASP A 171 24.83 0.32 -0.96
N LEU A 172 23.90 -0.38 -0.32
CA LEU A 172 23.52 -0.16 1.10
C LEU A 172 24.34 -0.98 2.10
N GLY A 173 25.30 -1.79 1.65
CA GLY A 173 26.14 -2.60 2.53
C GLY A 173 25.40 -3.74 3.23
N LEU A 174 24.26 -4.17 2.67
CA LEU A 174 23.42 -5.24 3.20
C LEU A 174 24.08 -6.62 3.04
N THR A 175 23.65 -7.57 3.86
CA THR A 175 24.05 -8.96 3.69
C THR A 175 23.18 -9.61 2.63
N ARG A 176 23.80 -10.09 1.54
CA ARG A 176 23.10 -10.80 0.47
C ARG A 176 23.22 -12.32 0.61
N GLN A 177 22.09 -13.02 0.55
CA GLN A 177 22.00 -14.47 0.47
C GLN A 177 21.06 -14.87 -0.68
N GLY A 178 21.62 -15.40 -1.77
CA GLY A 178 20.84 -15.64 -3.00
C GLY A 178 20.28 -14.34 -3.55
N ASP A 179 18.95 -14.28 -3.64
CA ASP A 179 18.19 -13.13 -4.12
C ASP A 179 17.56 -12.30 -2.99
N THR A 180 18.03 -12.50 -1.76
CA THR A 180 17.57 -11.75 -0.58
C THR A 180 18.70 -10.87 -0.03
N TRP A 181 18.40 -9.59 0.24
CA TRP A 181 19.24 -8.63 0.95
C TRP A 181 18.65 -8.36 2.32
N SER A 182 19.49 -8.39 3.36
CA SER A 182 19.06 -8.17 4.74
C SER A 182 19.92 -7.14 5.49
N THR A 183 19.28 -6.33 6.34
CA THR A 183 19.96 -5.41 7.27
C THR A 183 20.54 -6.13 8.50
N GLY A 184 20.05 -7.32 8.83
CA GLY A 184 20.45 -8.07 10.03
C GLY A 184 20.27 -9.59 9.93
N GLU A 185 20.65 -10.30 11.00
CA GLU A 185 20.38 -11.74 11.15
C GLU A 185 19.13 -11.97 12.00
N GLY A 186 18.37 -13.04 11.73
CA GLY A 186 17.18 -13.42 12.49
C GLY A 186 15.89 -13.30 11.68
N ASP A 187 14.75 -13.32 12.38
CA ASP A 187 13.44 -13.08 11.79
C ASP A 187 13.33 -11.59 11.43
N ALA A 188 12.88 -11.29 10.21
CA ALA A 188 12.71 -9.92 9.76
C ALA A 188 11.43 -9.31 10.34
N ASP A 189 11.52 -8.07 10.81
CA ASP A 189 10.35 -7.26 11.16
C ASP A 189 9.58 -6.90 9.88
N ILE A 190 10.31 -6.60 8.81
CA ILE A 190 9.77 -6.26 7.48
C ILE A 190 10.37 -7.20 6.45
N SER A 191 9.55 -8.03 5.83
CA SER A 191 9.94 -8.97 4.77
C SER A 191 9.11 -8.73 3.52
N LEU A 192 9.75 -8.27 2.45
CA LEU A 192 9.09 -8.05 1.15
C LEU A 192 9.74 -8.88 0.05
N ALA A 193 8.93 -9.58 -0.72
CA ALA A 193 9.29 -10.10 -2.02
C ALA A 193 8.82 -9.10 -3.10
N ILE A 194 9.68 -8.81 -4.07
CA ILE A 194 9.41 -7.82 -5.11
C ILE A 194 9.59 -8.49 -6.47
N ASP A 195 8.55 -8.41 -7.28
CA ASP A 195 8.59 -8.68 -8.72
C ASP A 195 8.47 -7.33 -9.44
N GLY A 196 9.51 -6.98 -10.20
CA GLY A 196 9.59 -5.69 -10.87
C GLY A 196 9.99 -5.87 -12.34
N ASN A 197 9.28 -5.19 -13.24
CA ASN A 197 9.60 -5.21 -14.67
C ASN A 197 10.34 -3.93 -15.12
N ALA A 198 9.60 -2.90 -15.55
CA ALA A 198 10.11 -1.57 -15.89
C ALA A 198 10.02 -0.62 -14.69
N ALA A 199 10.42 -1.13 -13.53
CA ALA A 199 10.24 -0.54 -12.22
C ALA A 199 11.58 -0.25 -11.53
N SER A 200 11.55 0.53 -10.46
CA SER A 200 12.69 0.71 -9.56
C SER A 200 12.30 0.53 -8.11
N PHE A 201 13.23 0.05 -7.30
CA PHE A 201 13.07 -0.08 -5.86
C PHE A 201 14.18 0.65 -5.10
N SER A 202 13.81 1.49 -4.14
CA SER A 202 14.77 2.08 -3.20
C SER A 202 14.40 1.71 -1.77
N LEU A 203 15.35 1.09 -1.06
CA LEU A 203 15.31 1.03 0.40
C LEU A 203 16.00 2.27 0.94
N ASN A 204 15.30 3.05 1.76
CA ASN A 204 15.79 4.28 2.40
C ASN A 204 16.46 5.25 1.39
N PRO A 205 15.72 5.76 0.38
CA PRO A 205 16.28 6.65 -0.63
C PRO A 205 16.87 7.94 -0.04
N GLU A 206 17.87 8.50 -0.75
CA GLU A 206 18.42 9.81 -0.41
C GLU A 206 17.35 10.90 -0.55
N GLY A 207 16.94 11.50 0.57
CA GLY A 207 15.83 12.46 0.61
C GLY A 207 14.66 12.01 1.48
N GLY A 208 14.59 10.72 1.81
CA GLY A 208 13.44 10.10 2.47
C GLY A 208 12.38 9.68 1.47
N CYS A 209 11.32 9.07 1.97
CA CYS A 209 10.15 8.73 1.18
C CYS A 209 9.20 9.94 1.18
N GLU A 210 8.65 10.25 0.01
CA GLU A 210 7.63 11.28 -0.19
C GLU A 210 6.22 10.71 -0.13
#